data_AF-A0A9J6G6V6-F1
#
_entry.id   AF-A0A9J6G6V6-F1
#
_cell.length_a   1.000
_cell.length_b   1.000
_cell.length_c   1.000
_cell.angle_alpha   90.00
_cell.angle_beta   90.00
_cell.angle_gamma   90.00
#
_symmetry.space_group_name_H-M   'P 1'
#
loop_
_entity.id
_entity.type
_entity.pdbx_description
1 polymer ?
#
loop_
_entity_poly.entity_id
_entity_poly.type
_entity_poly.pdbx_seq_one_letter_code
_entity_poly.pdbx_strand_id
1 'polypeptide(L)'
;MLQAEFRLYWKDEKLSEVLQPAEFPEGSRRCRFVTLPHHPCTPEAIRSLMNSPLPFKDELDGLLFYHKRAHYYEGVSPLVGWLKPYMVPEMLGIAVSPHYLEKQPPEQERALKDKLETSRSRTREKVKAAQSRDQNNEADHSAAHSNGQNGETELAAVMET
;
A
#
# COMPACT_ATOMS: atom_id res chain seq x y z
N MET A 1 -3.35 16.22 -11.27
CA MET A 1 -2.84 14.90 -11.69
C MET A 1 -3.98 13.89 -11.57
N LEU A 2 -4.15 12.94 -12.50
CA LEU A 2 -5.30 12.03 -12.49
C LEU A 2 -5.09 10.84 -11.52
N GLN A 3 -6.15 10.45 -10.82
CA GLN A 3 -6.16 9.31 -9.89
C GLN A 3 -6.19 7.97 -10.65
N ALA A 4 -5.71 6.89 -10.03
CA ALA A 4 -5.59 5.57 -10.65
C ALA A 4 -6.93 5.01 -11.15
N GLU A 5 -7.99 5.13 -10.35
CA GLU A 5 -9.33 4.65 -10.73
C GLU A 5 -9.84 5.32 -12.01
N PHE A 6 -9.69 6.64 -12.11
CA PHE A 6 -10.06 7.37 -13.33
C PHE A 6 -9.19 6.97 -14.53
N ARG A 7 -7.88 6.76 -14.34
CA ARG A 7 -6.99 6.33 -15.42
C ARG A 7 -7.32 4.94 -15.94
N LEU A 8 -7.68 4.01 -15.05
CA LEU A 8 -8.12 2.66 -15.43
C LEU A 8 -9.43 2.71 -16.21
N TYR A 9 -10.43 3.45 -15.70
CA TYR A 9 -11.69 3.69 -16.39
C TYR A 9 -11.48 4.28 -17.79
N TRP A 10 -10.73 5.38 -17.88
CA TRP A 10 -10.49 6.08 -19.14
C TRP A 10 -9.72 5.24 -20.16
N LYS A 11 -8.73 4.46 -19.69
CA LYS A 11 -8.01 3.49 -20.53
C LYS A 11 -8.98 2.51 -21.16
N ASP A 12 -9.87 1.92 -20.38
CA ASP A 12 -10.80 0.91 -20.87
C ASP A 12 -11.81 1.51 -21.85
N GLU A 13 -12.35 2.68 -21.55
CA GLU A 13 -13.25 3.42 -22.45
C GLU A 13 -12.55 3.73 -23.79
N LYS A 14 -11.36 4.34 -23.77
CA LYS A 14 -10.65 4.72 -25.00
C LYS A 14 -10.13 3.54 -25.80
N LEU A 15 -9.63 2.50 -25.13
CA LEU A 15 -9.18 1.31 -25.84
C LEU A 15 -10.36 0.52 -26.41
N SER A 16 -11.55 0.54 -25.80
CA SER A 16 -12.73 -0.09 -26.39
C SER A 16 -13.17 0.57 -27.71
N GLU A 17 -12.98 1.88 -27.85
CA GLU A 17 -13.28 2.62 -29.10
C GLU A 17 -12.29 2.29 -30.23
N VAL A 18 -11.01 2.15 -29.88
CA VAL A 18 -9.89 2.01 -30.84
C VAL A 18 -9.60 0.55 -31.18
N LEU A 19 -9.67 -0.34 -30.19
CA LEU A 19 -9.51 -1.78 -30.34
C LEU A 19 -10.84 -2.42 -30.75
N GLN A 20 -11.43 -1.91 -31.83
CA GLN A 20 -12.43 -2.70 -32.54
C GLN A 20 -11.75 -3.96 -33.11
N PRO A 21 -12.49 -5.04 -33.40
CA PRO A 21 -11.94 -6.24 -34.01
C PRO A 21 -11.45 -5.92 -35.43
N ALA A 22 -10.31 -5.24 -35.54
CA ALA A 22 -9.59 -5.13 -36.77
C ALA A 22 -9.12 -6.55 -37.08
N GLU A 23 -9.73 -7.13 -38.12
CA GLU A 23 -9.24 -8.32 -38.81
C GLU A 23 -7.82 -8.02 -39.27
N PHE A 24 -6.85 -8.21 -38.37
CA PHE A 24 -5.45 -8.01 -38.73
C PHE A 24 -5.05 -9.21 -39.58
N PRO A 25 -4.64 -8.99 -40.84
CA PRO A 25 -4.27 -10.08 -41.73
C PRO A 25 -3.13 -10.88 -41.11
N GLU A 26 -3.29 -12.19 -41.15
CA GLU A 26 -2.33 -13.19 -40.71
C GLU A 26 -0.98 -12.91 -41.39
N GLY A 27 0.06 -12.59 -40.60
CA GLY A 27 1.39 -12.27 -41.12
C GLY A 27 1.84 -10.82 -40.95
N SER A 28 0.98 -9.90 -40.51
CA SER A 28 1.43 -8.58 -40.07
C SER A 28 2.05 -8.69 -38.67
N ARG A 29 3.39 -8.54 -38.57
CA ARG A 29 4.15 -8.48 -37.30
C ARG A 29 3.82 -7.21 -36.49
N ARG A 30 2.56 -6.95 -36.20
CA ARG A 30 2.13 -5.79 -35.42
C ARG A 30 1.94 -6.21 -33.96
N CYS A 31 2.53 -5.45 -33.05
CA CYS A 31 2.28 -5.56 -31.62
C CYS A 31 0.77 -5.42 -31.37
N ARG A 32 0.16 -6.44 -30.77
CA ARG A 32 -1.26 -6.40 -30.41
C ARG A 32 -1.41 -5.71 -29.07
N PHE A 33 -2.24 -4.67 -29.03
CA PHE A 33 -2.68 -4.07 -27.77
C PHE A 33 -3.87 -4.86 -27.23
N VAL A 34 -3.78 -5.27 -25.97
CA VAL A 34 -4.86 -5.96 -25.26
C VAL A 34 -5.05 -5.25 -23.92
N THR A 35 -6.30 -5.02 -23.55
CA THR A 35 -6.64 -4.46 -22.25
C THR A 35 -6.48 -5.52 -21.17
N LEU A 36 -5.65 -5.25 -20.17
CA LEU A 36 -5.65 -6.03 -18.94
C LEU A 36 -6.88 -5.69 -18.09
N PRO A 37 -7.59 -6.69 -17.55
CA PRO A 37 -8.71 -6.47 -16.65
C PRO A 37 -8.22 -5.85 -15.34
N HIS A 38 -9.11 -5.14 -14.66
CA HIS A 38 -8.91 -4.72 -13.28
C HIS A 38 -10.12 -5.14 -12.46
N HIS A 39 -9.89 -5.54 -11.22
CA HIS A 39 -10.93 -6.06 -10.32
C HIS A 39 -10.93 -5.31 -8.99
N PRO A 40 -12.08 -5.21 -8.31
CA PRO A 40 -12.11 -4.78 -6.92
C PRO A 40 -11.20 -5.67 -6.06
N CYS A 41 -10.53 -5.09 -5.07
CA CYS A 41 -9.71 -5.83 -4.12
C CYS A 41 -10.55 -6.43 -2.98
N THR A 42 -11.70 -7.02 -3.30
CA THR A 42 -12.50 -7.78 -2.32
C THR A 42 -11.97 -9.21 -2.23
N PRO A 43 -12.06 -9.87 -1.06
CA PRO A 43 -11.62 -11.26 -0.91
C PRO A 43 -12.25 -12.20 -1.94
N GLU A 44 -13.52 -11.99 -2.27
CA GLU A 44 -14.28 -12.77 -3.24
C GLU A 44 -13.76 -12.56 -4.66
N ALA A 45 -13.49 -11.32 -5.06
CA ALA A 45 -12.99 -11.01 -6.39
C ALA A 45 -11.58 -11.54 -6.61
N ILE A 46 -10.70 -11.38 -5.61
CA ILE A 46 -9.34 -11.93 -5.66
C ILE A 46 -9.41 -13.46 -5.70
N ARG A 47 -10.22 -14.10 -4.83
CA ARG A 47 -10.42 -15.56 -4.86
C ARG A 47 -10.91 -16.03 -6.23
N SER A 48 -11.88 -15.34 -6.81
CA SER A 48 -12.40 -15.68 -8.14
C SER A 48 -11.27 -15.62 -9.17
N LEU A 49 -10.56 -14.49 -9.27
CA LEU A 49 -9.46 -14.30 -10.21
C LEU A 49 -8.37 -15.38 -10.08
N MET A 50 -8.01 -15.74 -8.84
CA MET A 50 -6.96 -16.71 -8.55
C MET A 50 -7.36 -18.17 -8.78
N ASN A 51 -8.65 -18.46 -8.97
CA ASN A 51 -9.16 -19.81 -9.13
C ASN A 51 -9.93 -20.01 -10.46
N SER A 52 -10.13 -18.97 -11.26
CA SER A 52 -10.74 -19.03 -12.58
C SER A 52 -9.69 -18.94 -13.71
N PRO A 53 -10.01 -19.41 -14.93
CA PRO A 53 -9.19 -19.14 -16.10
C PRO A 53 -8.97 -17.64 -16.29
N LEU A 54 -7.75 -17.26 -16.69
CA LEU A 54 -7.40 -15.87 -16.97
C LEU A 54 -7.99 -15.43 -18.31
N PRO A 55 -8.34 -14.14 -18.47
CA PRO A 55 -8.87 -13.62 -19.74
C PRO A 55 -7.79 -13.42 -20.82
N PHE A 56 -6.57 -13.89 -20.58
CA PHE A 56 -5.44 -13.86 -21.51
C PHE A 56 -4.77 -15.23 -21.56
N LYS A 57 -4.05 -15.50 -22.67
CA LYS A 57 -3.46 -16.82 -22.94
C LYS A 57 -2.18 -17.07 -22.12
N ASP A 58 -1.51 -16.00 -21.72
CA ASP A 58 -0.23 -16.06 -21.02
C ASP A 58 -0.40 -16.45 -19.55
N GLU A 59 0.68 -16.92 -18.94
CA GLU A 59 0.72 -17.23 -17.52
C GLU A 59 0.64 -15.96 -16.66
N LEU A 60 -0.09 -16.01 -15.55
CA LEU A 60 -0.11 -14.93 -14.57
C LEU A 60 1.26 -14.81 -13.87
N ASP A 61 1.97 -13.73 -14.17
CA ASP A 61 3.22 -13.40 -13.49
C ASP A 61 2.99 -12.90 -12.05
N GLY A 62 1.95 -12.08 -11.85
CA GLY A 62 1.58 -11.54 -10.55
C GLY A 62 0.49 -10.48 -10.60
N LEU A 63 0.17 -9.95 -9.42
CA LEU A 63 -0.95 -9.04 -9.16
C LEU A 63 -0.41 -7.67 -8.80
N LEU A 64 -0.94 -6.64 -9.46
CA LEU A 64 -0.72 -5.24 -9.10
C LEU A 64 -1.91 -4.70 -8.30
N PHE A 65 -1.63 -4.16 -7.12
CA PHE A 65 -2.60 -3.56 -6.23
C PHE A 65 -2.45 -2.05 -6.25
N TYR A 66 -3.39 -1.34 -6.86
CA TYR A 66 -3.38 0.13 -6.91
C TYR A 66 -4.29 0.72 -5.83
N HIS A 67 -3.80 1.70 -5.10
CA HIS A 67 -4.67 2.57 -4.32
C HIS A 67 -5.48 3.45 -5.28
N LYS A 68 -6.82 3.46 -5.17
CA LYS A 68 -7.72 4.16 -6.12
C LYS A 68 -7.35 5.62 -6.37
N ARG A 69 -6.96 6.33 -5.31
CA ARG A 69 -6.58 7.75 -5.34
C ARG A 69 -5.11 8.00 -5.70
N ALA A 70 -4.35 6.96 -6.06
CA ALA A 70 -2.94 7.10 -6.40
C ALA A 70 -2.76 7.90 -7.69
N HIS A 71 -2.02 8.99 -7.60
CA HIS A 71 -1.58 9.74 -8.77
C HIS A 71 -0.48 8.97 -9.51
N TYR A 72 -0.41 9.13 -10.82
CA TYR A 72 0.72 8.60 -11.58
C TYR A 72 1.98 9.37 -11.23
N TYR A 73 3.08 8.69 -10.94
CA TYR A 73 4.38 9.33 -10.90
C TYR A 73 5.44 8.30 -11.25
N GLU A 74 6.58 8.78 -11.72
CA GLU A 74 7.69 7.93 -12.13
C GLU A 74 8.46 7.45 -10.90
N GLY A 75 8.80 6.16 -10.87
CA GLY A 75 9.56 5.54 -9.78
C GLY A 75 8.72 4.70 -8.83
N VAL A 76 9.30 4.39 -7.67
CA VAL A 76 8.72 3.45 -6.71
C VAL A 76 7.62 4.11 -5.90
N SER A 77 6.49 3.41 -5.75
CA SER A 77 5.37 3.88 -4.95
C SER A 77 4.87 2.90 -3.92
N PRO A 78 4.67 3.32 -2.65
CA PRO A 78 3.95 2.51 -1.68
C PRO A 78 2.45 2.43 -1.99
N LEU A 79 1.93 3.27 -2.91
CA LEU A 79 0.53 3.26 -3.33
C LEU A 79 0.24 2.22 -4.42
N VAL A 80 1.27 1.47 -4.84
CA VAL A 80 1.17 0.37 -5.81
C VAL A 80 1.93 -0.83 -5.24
N GLY A 81 1.21 -1.89 -4.91
CA GLY A 81 1.77 -3.16 -4.46
C GLY A 81 1.94 -4.16 -5.60
N TRP A 82 2.96 -5.01 -5.52
CA TRP A 82 3.16 -6.14 -6.41
C TRP A 82 3.23 -7.43 -5.60
N LEU A 83 2.52 -8.46 -6.05
CA LEU A 83 2.49 -9.74 -5.36
C LEU A 83 2.50 -10.91 -6.35
N LYS A 84 3.35 -11.92 -6.10
CA LYS A 84 3.28 -13.17 -6.86
C LYS A 84 2.05 -13.99 -6.45
N PRO A 85 1.50 -14.82 -7.36
CA PRO A 85 0.34 -15.66 -7.08
C PRO A 85 0.47 -16.51 -5.80
N TYR A 86 1.63 -17.13 -5.60
CA TYR A 86 1.89 -18.00 -4.44
C TYR A 86 1.94 -17.26 -3.10
N MET A 87 2.15 -15.94 -3.09
CA MET A 87 2.21 -15.17 -1.84
C MET A 87 0.81 -14.74 -1.36
N VAL A 88 -0.22 -14.84 -2.22
CA VAL A 88 -1.59 -14.39 -1.91
C VAL A 88 -2.16 -15.06 -0.66
N PRO A 89 -2.04 -16.39 -0.46
CA PRO A 89 -2.54 -17.03 0.76
C PRO A 89 -1.83 -16.51 2.02
N GLU A 90 -0.51 -16.34 1.98
CA GLU A 90 0.27 -15.87 3.13
C GLU A 90 -0.05 -14.41 3.48
N MET A 91 -0.12 -13.54 2.47
CA MET A 91 -0.25 -12.09 2.68
C MET A 91 -1.70 -11.65 2.89
N LEU A 92 -2.66 -12.29 2.23
CA LEU A 92 -4.07 -11.88 2.22
C LEU A 92 -5.01 -12.89 2.88
N GLY A 93 -4.54 -14.10 3.23
CA GLY A 93 -5.39 -15.15 3.79
C GLY A 93 -6.41 -15.73 2.80
N ILE A 94 -6.13 -15.62 1.50
CA ILE A 94 -7.04 -16.06 0.43
C ILE A 94 -6.47 -17.31 -0.26
N ALA A 95 -7.26 -18.39 -0.28
CA ALA A 95 -6.88 -19.61 -0.98
C ALA A 95 -6.83 -19.40 -2.51
N VAL A 96 -5.80 -19.97 -3.15
CA VAL A 96 -5.54 -19.89 -4.59
C VAL A 96 -5.35 -21.29 -5.18
N SER A 97 -5.43 -21.38 -6.50
CA SER A 97 -5.26 -22.66 -7.22
C SER A 97 -3.89 -23.31 -6.93
N PRO A 98 -3.82 -24.63 -6.72
CA PRO A 98 -2.56 -25.33 -6.38
C PRO A 98 -1.42 -25.10 -7.37
N HIS A 99 -1.73 -24.97 -8.65
CA HIS A 99 -0.74 -24.71 -9.70
C HIS A 99 0.11 -23.44 -9.45
N TYR A 100 -0.42 -22.46 -8.71
CA TYR A 100 0.36 -21.29 -8.34
C TYR A 100 1.35 -21.56 -7.21
N LEU A 101 1.04 -22.48 -6.31
CA LEU A 101 1.89 -22.83 -5.16
C LEU A 101 3.08 -23.69 -5.57
N GLU A 102 2.91 -24.55 -6.57
CA GLU A 102 3.98 -25.40 -7.12
C GLU A 102 5.14 -24.58 -7.71
N LYS A 103 4.88 -23.33 -8.09
CA LYS A 103 5.86 -22.42 -8.70
C LYS A 103 6.65 -21.60 -7.67
N GLN A 104 6.45 -21.84 -6.37
CA GLN A 104 7.17 -21.15 -5.30
C GLN A 104 8.62 -21.65 -5.19
N PRO A 105 9.64 -20.80 -5.44
CA PRO A 105 11.03 -21.20 -5.24
C PRO A 105 11.38 -21.18 -3.73
N PRO A 106 12.04 -22.22 -3.19
CA PRO A 106 12.29 -22.35 -1.75
C PRO A 106 13.12 -21.20 -1.14
N GLU A 107 14.02 -20.59 -1.90
CA GLU A 107 14.84 -19.46 -1.44
C GLU A 107 14.04 -18.16 -1.29
N GLN A 108 13.00 -17.97 -2.12
CA GLN A 108 12.23 -16.73 -2.16
C GLN A 108 11.34 -16.57 -0.94
N GLU A 109 10.82 -17.67 -0.38
CA GLU A 109 9.99 -17.64 0.84
C GLU A 109 10.72 -16.98 2.02
N ARG A 110 11.96 -17.40 2.27
CA ARG A 110 12.78 -16.85 3.36
C ARG A 110 13.08 -15.38 3.14
N ALA A 111 13.47 -15.01 1.92
CA ALA A 111 13.77 -13.63 1.58
C ALA A 111 12.55 -12.69 1.71
N LEU A 112 11.34 -13.19 1.42
CA LEU A 112 10.09 -12.42 1.55
C LEU A 112 9.73 -12.19 3.01
N LYS A 113 9.83 -13.23 3.84
CA LYS A 113 9.59 -13.15 5.29
C LYS A 113 10.52 -12.14 5.95
N ASP A 114 11.83 -12.21 5.66
CA ASP A 114 12.83 -11.28 6.20
C ASP A 114 12.52 -9.82 5.78
N LYS A 115 12.15 -9.59 4.52
CA LYS A 115 11.78 -8.26 4.02
C LYS A 115 10.51 -7.73 4.66
N LEU A 116 9.49 -8.56 4.82
CA LEU A 116 8.22 -8.17 5.45
C LEU A 116 8.44 -7.78 6.92
N GLU A 117 9.19 -8.59 7.66
CA GLU A 117 9.52 -8.31 9.06
C GLU A 117 10.32 -7.01 9.20
N THR A 118 11.32 -6.81 8.34
CA THR A 118 12.11 -5.56 8.29
C THR A 118 11.23 -4.34 7.97
N SER A 119 10.23 -4.50 7.11
CA SER A 119 9.29 -3.43 6.76
C SER A 119 8.35 -3.08 7.92
N ARG A 120 7.86 -4.10 8.63
CA ARG A 120 6.98 -3.96 9.80
C ARG A 120 7.72 -3.36 10.99
N SER A 121 8.96 -3.78 11.26
CA SER A 121 9.77 -3.21 12.35
C SER A 121 10.05 -1.73 12.13
N ARG A 122 10.50 -1.35 10.93
CA ARG A 122 10.71 0.07 10.56
C ARG A 122 9.44 0.90 10.68
N THR A 123 8.31 0.37 10.24
CA THR A 123 7.01 1.07 10.35
C THR A 123 6.63 1.26 11.83
N ARG A 124 6.79 0.21 12.65
CA ARG A 124 6.51 0.26 14.10
C ARG A 124 7.42 1.25 14.82
N GLU A 125 8.70 1.31 14.47
CA GLU A 125 9.66 2.27 15.03
C GLU A 125 9.29 3.71 14.66
N LYS A 126 8.93 3.98 13.40
CA LYS A 126 8.48 5.31 12.96
C LYS A 126 7.21 5.77 13.68
N VAL A 127 6.24 4.87 13.86
CA VAL A 127 4.99 5.19 14.59
C VAL A 127 5.28 5.47 16.07
N LYS A 128 6.12 4.65 16.73
CA LYS A 128 6.51 4.88 18.12
C LYS A 128 7.25 6.21 18.30
N ALA A 129 8.17 6.54 17.40
CA ALA A 129 8.93 7.78 17.44
C ALA A 129 8.05 9.04 17.22
N ALA A 130 6.99 8.93 16.41
CA ALA A 130 6.01 10.00 16.24
C ALA A 130 5.16 10.19 17.53
N GLN A 131 4.69 9.10 18.13
CA GLN A 131 3.90 9.14 19.37
C GLN A 131 4.67 9.68 20.57
N SER A 132 5.95 9.34 20.72
CA SER A 132 6.79 9.88 21.79
C SER A 132 7.08 11.37 21.62
N ARG A 133 7.09 11.88 20.39
CA ARG A 133 7.26 13.32 20.12
C ARG A 133 6.02 14.11 20.49
N ASP A 134 4.84 13.57 20.21
CA ASP A 134 3.57 14.22 20.60
C ASP A 134 3.40 14.27 22.13
N GLN A 135 3.75 13.19 22.84
CA GLN A 135 3.68 13.16 24.32
C GLN A 135 4.67 14.11 25.00
N ASN A 136 5.88 14.26 24.46
CA ASN A 136 6.86 15.21 25.01
C ASN A 136 6.45 16.67 24.79
N ASN A 137 5.83 16.99 23.65
CA ASN A 137 5.31 18.34 23.39
C ASN A 137 4.14 18.70 24.32
N GLU A 138 3.31 17.73 24.71
CA GLU A 138 2.19 17.95 25.63
C GLU A 138 2.66 18.08 27.10
N ALA A 139 3.73 17.37 27.49
CA ALA A 139 4.35 17.52 28.81
C ALA A 139 5.06 18.88 29.00
N ASP A 140 5.71 19.42 27.96
CA ASP A 140 6.36 20.73 28.00
C ASP A 140 5.34 21.88 28.15
N HIS A 141 4.14 21.76 27.57
CA HIS A 141 3.06 22.73 27.79
C HIS A 141 2.48 22.69 29.21
N SER A 142 2.51 21.54 29.89
CA SER A 142 2.06 21.43 31.29
C SER A 142 3.09 21.97 32.30
N ALA A 143 4.39 21.90 32.01
CA ALA A 143 5.45 22.35 32.91
C ALA A 143 5.60 23.89 32.96
N ALA A 144 5.13 24.60 31.93
CA ALA A 144 5.19 26.06 31.87
C ALA A 144 4.20 26.78 32.82
N HIS A 145 3.25 26.07 33.44
CA HIS A 145 2.26 26.66 34.34
C HIS A 145 2.55 26.48 35.84
N SER A 146 3.59 25.75 36.24
CA SER A 146 3.87 25.50 37.66
C SER A 146 4.96 26.38 38.30
N ASN A 147 5.56 27.33 37.57
CA ASN A 147 6.73 28.08 38.06
C ASN A 147 6.48 29.58 38.28
N GLY A 148 5.29 29.96 38.75
CA GLY A 148 4.90 31.36 38.93
C GLY A 148 4.05 31.60 40.18
N GLN A 149 4.54 31.22 41.36
CA GLN A 149 4.00 31.68 42.65
C GLN A 149 5.01 31.29 43.74
N ASN A 150 5.97 32.17 44.04
CA ASN A 150 6.71 32.22 45.31
C ASN A 150 7.59 33.48 45.31
N GLY A 151 6.98 34.61 45.66
CA GLY A 151 7.65 35.87 45.90
C GLY A 151 6.63 36.85 46.47
N GLU A 152 7.05 37.59 47.49
CA GLU A 152 6.34 38.68 48.19
C GLU A 152 5.52 38.30 49.43
N THR A 153 6.17 38.42 50.60
CA THR A 153 5.70 39.40 51.60
C THR A 153 6.81 39.68 52.62
N GLU A 154 7.22 40.95 52.67
CA GLU A 154 8.22 41.53 53.55
C GLU A 154 7.51 42.35 54.66
N LEU A 155 8.06 42.26 55.89
CA LEU A 155 8.05 43.19 57.05
C LEU A 155 6.72 43.77 57.60
N ALA A 156 6.44 43.45 58.88
CA ALA A 156 6.15 44.44 59.93
C ALA A 156 6.16 43.84 61.36
N ALA A 157 6.58 44.65 62.33
CA ALA A 157 6.41 44.58 63.78
C ALA A 157 7.48 43.86 64.64
N VAL A 158 8.44 44.64 65.14
CA VAL A 158 9.12 44.42 66.43
C VAL A 158 8.97 45.70 67.26
N MET A 159 8.13 45.67 68.30
CA MET A 159 8.09 46.61 69.43
C MET A 159 7.49 45.89 70.65
N GLU A 160 8.36 45.44 71.55
CA GLU A 160 8.21 45.21 73.00
C GLU A 160 9.57 44.61 73.42
N THR A 161 10.38 45.17 74.32
CA THR A 161 10.15 45.88 75.58
C THR A 161 11.34 46.81 75.87
#